data_AF-A0A351Z296-F1
#
_entry.id   AF-A0A351Z296-F1
#
_cell.length_a   1.000
_cell.length_b   1.000
_cell.length_c   1.000
_cell.angle_alpha   90.00
_cell.angle_beta   90.00
_cell.angle_gamma   90.00
#
_symmetry.space_group_name_H-M   'P 1'
#
loop_
_entity.id
_entity.type
_entity.pdbx_description
1 polymer ?
#
loop_
_entity_poly.entity_id
_entity_poly.type
_entity_poly.pdbx_seq_one_letter_code
_entity_poly.pdbx_strand_id
1 'polypeptide(L)'
;MYTFSDLIARLRAICWCFSGNEKLGHNYDEYEGMGQAAVNHLLETKSGQVRGAFSRYDTGPIDVVWGEVRDPTKHTGYGIAHILDKHGQSAVDMIGRVIKNGSLKAAPNNKLKIICGKRVLILSKTFGDEERHIVLSCYINDGAK
;
A
#
# COMPACT_ATOMS: atom_id res chain seq x y z
N MET A 1 -15.76 2.06 34.12
CA MET A 1 -14.53 2.77 34.49
C MET A 1 -13.50 2.46 33.41
N TYR A 2 -13.09 3.45 32.61
CA TYR A 2 -12.04 3.26 31.61
C TYR A 2 -10.68 3.21 32.34
N THR A 3 -9.84 2.24 32.01
CA THR A 3 -8.53 2.09 32.65
C THR A 3 -7.54 3.09 32.04
N PHE A 4 -6.47 3.44 32.76
CA PHE A 4 -5.40 4.31 32.24
C PHE A 4 -4.80 3.76 30.94
N SER A 5 -4.77 2.43 30.80
CA SER A 5 -4.43 1.69 29.58
C SER A 5 -5.39 1.98 28.41
N ASP A 6 -6.70 2.07 28.64
CA ASP A 6 -7.68 2.42 27.61
C ASP A 6 -7.51 3.86 27.12
N LEU A 7 -7.11 4.77 28.01
CA LEU A 7 -6.88 6.17 27.67
C LEU A 7 -5.62 6.35 26.82
N ILE A 8 -4.53 5.63 27.14
CA ILE A 8 -3.30 5.60 26.33
C ILE A 8 -3.55 4.92 24.98
N ALA A 9 -4.38 3.87 24.91
CA ALA A 9 -4.76 3.24 23.64
C ALA A 9 -5.59 4.20 22.76
N ARG A 10 -6.53 4.96 23.34
CA ARG A 10 -7.30 5.98 22.61
C ARG A 10 -6.46 7.20 22.20
N LEU A 11 -5.53 7.64 23.04
CA LEU A 11 -4.56 8.68 22.69
C LEU A 11 -3.62 8.22 21.57
N ARG A 12 -3.17 6.96 21.58
CA ARG A 12 -2.42 6.37 20.46
C ARG A 12 -3.28 6.27 19.20
N ALA A 13 -4.56 5.92 19.29
CA ALA A 13 -5.48 5.87 18.15
C ALA A 13 -5.85 7.27 17.59
N ILE A 14 -5.87 8.30 18.43
CA ILE A 14 -6.04 9.70 17.98
C ILE A 14 -4.74 10.22 17.36
N CYS A 15 -3.59 9.90 17.95
CA CYS A 15 -2.26 10.21 17.40
C CYS A 15 -2.00 9.45 16.07
N TRP A 16 -2.56 8.24 15.91
CA TRP A 16 -2.53 7.39 14.71
C TRP A 16 -3.12 8.08 13.47
N CYS A 17 -4.12 8.97 13.64
CA CYS A 17 -4.66 9.78 12.55
C CYS A 17 -3.78 10.99 12.22
N PHE A 18 -2.95 11.47 13.13
CA PHE A 18 -2.22 12.74 12.96
C PHE A 18 -0.77 12.52 12.46
N SER A 19 -0.03 11.55 13.00
CA SER A 19 1.43 11.46 12.75
C SER A 19 1.86 10.87 11.41
N GLY A 20 1.03 10.06 10.75
CA GLY A 20 1.41 9.41 9.49
C GLY A 20 0.92 10.08 8.20
N ASN A 21 0.09 11.13 8.30
CA ASN A 21 -0.43 11.83 7.12
C ASN A 21 0.61 12.79 6.52
N GLU A 22 1.48 13.39 7.32
CA GLU A 22 2.39 14.43 6.84
C GLU A 22 3.46 13.94 5.85
N LYS A 23 3.89 12.67 5.96
CA LYS A 23 4.94 12.10 5.08
C LYS A 23 4.45 11.56 3.75
N LEU A 24 3.16 11.23 3.65
CA LEU A 24 2.56 10.57 2.48
C LEU A 24 1.56 11.47 1.73
N GLY A 25 1.23 12.63 2.31
CA GLY A 25 0.29 13.60 1.76
C GLY A 25 -1.14 13.39 2.26
N HIS A 26 -2.07 14.07 1.59
CA HIS A 26 -3.49 14.04 1.95
C HIS A 26 -4.05 12.61 1.88
N ASN A 27 -4.80 12.21 2.91
CA ASN A 27 -5.49 10.93 2.94
C ASN A 27 -6.91 11.09 2.40
N TYR A 28 -7.24 10.38 1.33
CA TYR A 28 -8.60 10.33 0.78
C TYR A 28 -9.35 9.14 1.37
N ASP A 29 -9.93 9.36 2.55
CA ASP A 29 -10.79 8.42 3.28
C ASP A 29 -12.08 8.07 2.52
N GLU A 30 -12.57 8.97 1.66
CA GLU A 30 -13.72 8.74 0.78
C GLU A 30 -13.58 7.50 -0.14
N TYR A 31 -12.34 7.09 -0.42
CA TYR A 31 -12.03 5.95 -1.28
C TYR A 31 -11.62 4.68 -0.52
N GLU A 32 -11.77 4.67 0.81
CA GLU A 32 -11.54 3.48 1.64
C GLU A 32 -12.44 2.33 1.19
N GLY A 33 -11.85 1.13 1.00
CA GLY A 33 -12.57 -0.05 0.53
C GLY A 33 -13.04 0.00 -0.93
N MET A 34 -12.79 1.07 -1.67
CA MET A 34 -13.19 1.19 -3.08
C MET A 34 -12.24 0.47 -4.06
N GLY A 35 -11.15 -0.12 -3.56
CA GLY A 35 -10.25 -0.97 -4.32
C GLY A 35 -9.62 -0.27 -5.52
N GLN A 36 -10.03 -0.64 -6.74
CA GLN A 36 -9.47 -0.06 -7.96
C GLN A 36 -9.87 1.42 -8.17
N ALA A 37 -11.03 1.86 -7.67
CA ALA A 37 -11.42 3.26 -7.81
C ALA A 37 -10.51 4.19 -6.99
N ALA A 38 -10.01 3.74 -5.84
CA ALA A 38 -8.99 4.46 -5.06
C ALA A 38 -7.69 4.66 -5.86
N VAL A 39 -7.27 3.62 -6.58
CA VAL A 39 -6.09 3.66 -7.44
C VAL A 39 -6.28 4.64 -8.59
N ASN A 40 -7.47 4.64 -9.20
CA ASN A 40 -7.82 5.57 -10.28
C ASN A 40 -7.82 7.02 -9.80
N HIS A 41 -8.37 7.29 -8.62
CA HIS A 41 -8.33 8.63 -8.04
C HIS A 41 -6.90 9.12 -7.82
N LEU A 42 -6.03 8.26 -7.28
CA LEU A 42 -4.61 8.58 -7.10
C LEU A 42 -3.87 8.80 -8.43
N LEU A 43 -4.29 8.17 -9.53
CA LEU A 43 -3.76 8.42 -10.87
C LEU A 43 -4.15 9.80 -11.42
N GLU A 44 -5.35 10.28 -11.08
CA GLU A 44 -5.85 11.61 -11.47
C GLU A 44 -5.18 12.71 -10.64
N THR A 45 -5.15 12.55 -9.31
CA THR A 45 -4.58 13.55 -8.40
C THR A 45 -3.05 13.53 -8.37
N LYS A 46 -2.44 12.39 -8.74
CA LYS A 46 -0.99 12.15 -8.72
C LYS A 46 -0.32 12.55 -7.40
N SER A 47 -1.05 12.44 -6.30
CA SER A 47 -0.60 12.84 -4.98
C SER A 47 -1.48 12.21 -3.89
N GLY A 48 -0.93 12.11 -2.67
CA GLY A 48 -1.64 11.62 -1.50
C GLY A 48 -1.67 10.10 -1.34
N GLN A 49 -2.60 9.66 -0.50
CA GLN A 49 -2.78 8.26 -0.10
C GLN A 49 -4.25 7.93 0.14
N VAL A 50 -4.58 6.65 0.01
CA VAL A 50 -5.86 6.08 0.40
C VAL A 50 -5.58 4.95 1.38
N ARG A 51 -5.89 5.20 2.65
CA ARG A 51 -5.82 4.16 3.70
C ARG A 51 -6.95 3.16 3.52
N GLY A 52 -6.66 1.88 3.73
CA GLY A 52 -7.64 0.80 3.61
C GLY A 52 -8.29 0.67 2.23
N ALA A 53 -7.64 1.14 1.15
CA ALA A 53 -8.15 1.04 -0.21
C ALA A 53 -8.56 -0.40 -0.57
N PHE A 54 -7.77 -1.38 -0.11
CA PHE A 54 -8.14 -2.79 -0.17
C PHE A 54 -8.19 -3.39 1.22
N SER A 55 -9.09 -4.34 1.44
CA SER A 55 -9.16 -5.11 2.68
C SER A 55 -9.21 -6.58 2.37
N ARG A 56 -8.40 -7.37 3.08
CA ARG A 56 -8.42 -8.84 3.03
C ARG A 56 -8.35 -9.37 4.45
N TYR A 57 -8.97 -10.53 4.65
CA TYR A 57 -8.88 -11.25 5.93
C TYR A 57 -7.44 -11.64 6.30
N ASP A 58 -6.62 -12.02 5.31
CA ASP A 58 -5.27 -12.56 5.55
C ASP A 58 -4.21 -11.48 5.86
N THR A 59 -4.37 -10.27 5.30
CA THR A 59 -3.41 -9.16 5.46
C THR A 59 -3.94 -8.03 6.33
N GLY A 60 -5.25 -7.93 6.51
CA GLY A 60 -5.91 -6.74 7.05
C GLY A 60 -6.07 -5.64 5.98
N PRO A 61 -6.26 -4.38 6.42
CA PRO A 61 -6.36 -3.23 5.52
C PRO A 61 -5.01 -2.98 4.84
N ILE A 62 -5.07 -2.76 3.53
CA ILE A 62 -3.94 -2.45 2.67
C ILE A 62 -4.10 -1.01 2.23
N ASP A 63 -3.11 -0.21 2.58
CA ASP A 63 -3.00 1.20 2.23
C ASP A 63 -2.36 1.32 0.84
N VAL A 64 -2.94 2.18 0.02
CA VAL A 64 -2.44 2.51 -1.32
C VAL A 64 -1.95 3.94 -1.28
N VAL A 65 -0.70 4.14 -1.67
CA VAL A 65 -0.08 5.47 -1.70
C VAL A 65 0.30 5.80 -3.14
N TRP A 66 0.15 7.06 -3.53
CA TRP A 66 0.77 7.52 -4.78
C TRP A 66 2.28 7.31 -4.72
N GLY A 67 2.87 7.72 -3.60
CA GLY A 67 4.29 7.60 -3.30
C GLY A 67 5.15 8.58 -4.12
N GLU A 68 6.44 8.29 -4.17
CA GLU A 68 7.42 9.14 -4.85
C GLU A 68 8.55 8.27 -5.41
N VAL A 69 9.17 8.73 -6.50
CA VAL A 69 10.41 8.17 -7.01
C VAL A 69 11.55 8.94 -6.34
N ARG A 70 12.16 8.35 -5.30
CA ARG A 70 13.22 9.00 -4.52
C ARG A 70 14.52 9.15 -5.31
N ASP A 71 14.85 8.18 -6.14
CA ASP A 71 15.96 8.28 -7.08
C ASP A 71 15.53 7.74 -8.45
N PRO A 72 15.51 8.58 -9.51
CA PRO A 72 15.23 8.13 -10.87
C PRO A 72 16.39 7.28 -11.44
N THR A 73 17.62 7.47 -10.95
CA THR A 73 18.82 6.74 -11.39
C THR A 73 18.89 5.32 -10.82
N LYS A 74 18.41 5.12 -9.59
CA LYS A 74 18.35 3.80 -8.95
C LYS A 74 16.97 3.14 -9.09
N HIS A 75 16.01 3.85 -9.68
CA HIS A 75 14.58 3.50 -9.66
C HIS A 75 14.09 3.10 -8.27
N THR A 76 14.60 3.77 -7.22
CA THR A 76 14.13 3.51 -5.86
C THR A 76 12.97 4.44 -5.57
N GLY A 77 11.83 3.85 -5.25
CA GLY A 77 10.59 4.54 -4.93
C GLY A 77 9.60 3.57 -4.30
N TYR A 78 8.40 4.06 -4.08
CA TYR A 78 7.30 3.27 -3.55
C TYR A 78 5.97 3.81 -4.11
N GLY A 79 4.90 3.03 -4.01
CA GLY A 79 3.56 3.43 -4.41
C GLY A 79 3.26 3.25 -5.90
N ILE A 80 2.14 3.83 -6.32
CA ILE A 80 1.62 3.75 -7.69
C ILE A 80 2.59 4.41 -8.68
N ALA A 81 3.20 5.54 -8.33
CA ALA A 81 4.13 6.25 -9.20
C ALA A 81 5.28 5.35 -9.67
N HIS A 82 5.83 4.55 -8.75
CA HIS A 82 6.90 3.60 -9.05
C HIS A 82 6.42 2.43 -9.93
N ILE A 83 5.21 1.91 -9.69
CA ILE A 83 4.63 0.84 -10.51
C ILE A 83 4.37 1.32 -11.94
N LEU A 84 3.85 2.55 -12.07
CA LEU A 84 3.57 3.16 -13.37
C LEU A 84 4.86 3.38 -14.18
N ASP A 85 5.93 3.87 -13.54
CA ASP A 85 7.25 4.06 -14.18
C ASP A 85 7.85 2.73 -14.66
N LYS A 86 7.80 1.67 -13.84
CA LYS A 86 8.48 0.40 -14.15
C LYS A 86 7.66 -0.58 -14.99
N HIS A 87 6.33 -0.57 -14.87
CA HIS A 87 5.46 -1.59 -15.44
C HIS A 87 4.28 -1.03 -16.25
N GLY A 88 4.09 0.29 -16.24
CA GLY A 88 3.04 0.98 -17.00
C GLY A 88 1.63 0.81 -16.42
N GLN A 89 0.66 1.41 -17.11
CA GLN A 89 -0.73 1.47 -16.67
C GLN A 89 -1.38 0.08 -16.51
N SER A 90 -0.99 -0.88 -17.36
CA SER A 90 -1.53 -2.25 -17.33
C SER A 90 -1.22 -3.01 -16.03
N ALA A 91 -0.19 -2.60 -15.29
CA ALA A 91 0.10 -3.16 -13.97
C ALA A 91 -0.87 -2.60 -12.93
N VAL A 92 -1.10 -1.29 -12.98
CA VAL A 92 -1.95 -0.54 -12.06
C VAL A 92 -3.40 -1.02 -12.11
N ASP A 93 -3.93 -1.24 -13.32
CA ASP A 93 -5.31 -1.73 -13.52
C ASP A 93 -5.50 -3.17 -13.02
N MET A 94 -4.41 -3.95 -12.93
CA MET A 94 -4.46 -5.32 -12.44
C MET A 94 -4.21 -5.44 -10.94
N ILE A 95 -3.80 -4.37 -10.24
CA ILE A 95 -3.53 -4.41 -8.79
C ILE A 95 -4.74 -4.94 -8.04
N GLY A 96 -5.94 -4.42 -8.32
CA GLY A 96 -7.14 -4.88 -7.63
C GLY A 96 -7.44 -6.36 -7.85
N ARG A 97 -7.20 -6.85 -9.07
CA ARG A 97 -7.37 -8.29 -9.39
C ARG A 97 -6.32 -9.16 -8.71
N VAL A 98 -5.07 -8.72 -8.67
CA VAL A 98 -3.97 -9.42 -8.00
C VAL A 98 -4.21 -9.48 -6.50
N ILE A 99 -4.65 -8.37 -5.88
CA ILE A 99 -4.98 -8.36 -4.45
C ILE A 99 -6.15 -9.29 -4.17
N LYS A 100 -7.21 -9.30 -4.98
CA LYS A 100 -8.38 -10.16 -4.73
C LYS A 100 -8.10 -11.65 -4.92
N ASN A 101 -7.36 -12.02 -5.97
CA ASN A 101 -7.20 -13.42 -6.38
C ASN A 101 -5.83 -14.02 -6.06
N GLY A 102 -4.84 -13.21 -5.67
CA GLY A 102 -3.48 -13.67 -5.44
C GLY A 102 -3.30 -14.37 -4.10
N SER A 103 -2.37 -15.32 -4.08
CA SER A 103 -1.92 -16.00 -2.87
C SER A 103 -0.90 -15.15 -2.11
N LEU A 104 -1.14 -14.95 -0.81
CA LEU A 104 -0.22 -14.24 0.05
C LEU A 104 0.95 -15.15 0.42
N LYS A 105 2.18 -14.64 0.32
CA LYS A 105 3.39 -15.25 0.86
C LYS A 105 4.14 -14.22 1.68
N ALA A 106 4.58 -14.61 2.88
CA ALA A 106 5.49 -13.77 3.65
C ALA A 106 6.86 -13.71 2.97
N ALA A 107 7.49 -12.55 3.01
CA ALA A 107 8.85 -12.33 2.54
C ALA A 107 9.71 -11.79 3.69
N PRO A 108 11.04 -12.02 3.65
CA PRO A 108 11.95 -11.43 4.63
C PRO A 108 11.88 -9.89 4.61
N ASN A 109 12.34 -9.26 5.70
CA ASN A 109 12.35 -7.80 5.90
C ASN A 109 10.96 -7.17 6.02
N ASN A 110 10.04 -7.81 6.77
CA ASN A 110 8.69 -7.29 7.00
C ASN A 110 7.93 -6.97 5.70
N LYS A 111 8.09 -7.82 4.68
CA LYS A 111 7.38 -7.66 3.40
C LYS A 111 6.39 -8.81 3.21
N LEU A 112 5.32 -8.53 2.50
CA LEU A 112 4.41 -9.54 1.98
C LEU A 112 4.47 -9.53 0.47
N LYS A 113 4.27 -10.69 -0.14
CA LYS A 113 4.17 -10.85 -1.58
C LYS A 113 2.81 -11.46 -1.89
N ILE A 114 2.02 -10.78 -2.71
CA ILE A 114 0.80 -11.34 -3.28
C ILE A 114 1.14 -11.84 -4.68
N ILE A 115 1.09 -13.15 -4.87
CA ILE A 115 1.43 -13.81 -6.12
C ILE A 115 0.15 -14.21 -6.84
N CYS A 116 -0.03 -13.72 -8.06
CA CYS A 116 -1.16 -14.04 -8.92
C CYS A 116 -0.61 -14.50 -10.28
N GLY A 117 -0.46 -15.81 -10.45
CA GLY A 117 0.18 -16.40 -11.63
C GLY A 117 1.62 -15.91 -11.78
N LYS A 118 1.90 -15.20 -12.87
CA LYS A 118 3.21 -14.58 -13.14
C LYS A 118 3.40 -13.22 -12.46
N ARG A 119 2.36 -12.59 -11.92
CA ARG A 119 2.48 -11.26 -11.30
C ARG A 119 2.72 -11.37 -9.81
N VAL A 120 3.63 -10.55 -9.30
CA VAL A 120 3.98 -10.49 -7.88
C VAL A 120 3.88 -9.05 -7.41
N LEU A 121 2.96 -8.81 -6.48
CA LEU A 121 2.78 -7.53 -5.81
C LEU A 121 3.49 -7.58 -4.46
N ILE A 122 4.32 -6.59 -4.16
CA ILE A 122 5.05 -6.48 -2.88
C ILE A 122 4.35 -5.45 -2.01
N LEU A 123 4.01 -5.86 -0.79
CA LEU A 123 3.57 -4.99 0.29
C LEU A 123 4.68 -4.86 1.33
N SER A 124 4.89 -3.67 1.87
CA SER A 124 5.61 -3.49 3.14
C SER A 124 4.64 -3.70 4.29
N LYS A 125 5.04 -4.33 5.40
CA LYS A 125 4.28 -4.32 6.66
C LYS A 125 4.63 -3.14 7.55
N THR A 126 5.71 -2.43 7.26
CA THR A 126 6.20 -1.31 8.05
C THR A 126 6.55 -0.13 7.16
N PHE A 127 6.19 1.09 7.59
CA PHE A 127 6.60 2.32 6.95
C PHE A 127 7.08 3.32 8.01
N GLY A 128 8.39 3.58 8.05
CA GLY A 128 9.02 4.25 9.18
C GLY A 128 8.94 3.38 10.43
N ASP A 129 8.46 3.95 11.53
CA ASP A 129 8.32 3.28 12.83
C ASP A 129 6.93 2.65 13.05
N GLU A 130 6.07 2.67 12.03
CA GLU A 130 4.68 2.22 12.12
C GLU A 130 4.42 0.93 11.32
N GLU A 131 3.66 0.01 11.91
CA GLU A 131 3.12 -1.17 11.21
C GLU A 131 2.00 -0.73 10.27
N ARG A 132 2.31 -0.65 8.97
CA ARG A 132 1.39 -0.27 7.89
C ARG A 132 1.61 -1.14 6.67
N HIS A 133 0.52 -1.68 6.13
CA HIS A 133 0.55 -2.49 4.92
C HIS A 133 0.48 -1.59 3.67
N ILE A 134 1.63 -1.20 3.13
CA ILE A 134 1.70 -0.28 1.98
C ILE A 134 2.12 -1.01 0.70
N VAL A 135 1.43 -0.71 -0.40
CA VAL A 135 1.83 -1.19 -1.75
C VAL A 135 3.14 -0.54 -2.18
N LEU A 136 4.19 -1.35 -2.36
CA LEU A 136 5.53 -0.86 -2.73
C LEU A 136 5.80 -0.95 -4.23
N SER A 137 5.54 -2.11 -4.84
CA SER A 137 5.90 -2.38 -6.23
C SER A 137 5.16 -3.63 -6.73
N CYS A 138 5.08 -3.81 -8.05
CA CYS A 138 4.45 -4.96 -8.70
C CYS A 138 5.28 -5.37 -9.90
N TYR A 139 5.82 -6.58 -9.95
CA TYR A 139 6.60 -7.06 -11.07
C TYR A 139 6.04 -8.35 -11.67
N ILE A 140 6.41 -8.63 -12.93
CA ILE A 140 6.15 -9.92 -13.57
C ILE A 140 7.34 -10.83 -13.27
N ASN A 141 7.10 -11.94 -12.60
CA ASN A 141 8.02 -13.05 -12.48
C ASN A 141 7.86 -13.93 -13.73
N ASP A 142 8.74 -13.73 -14.71
CA ASP A 142 8.74 -14.50 -15.96
C ASP A 142 9.20 -15.97 -15.80
N GLY A 143 9.43 -16.40 -14.56
CA GLY A 143 10.03 -17.70 -14.28
C GLY A 143 11.53 -17.60 -14.51
N ALA A 144 12.29 -17.62 -13.43
CA ALA A 144 13.64 -18.17 -13.54
C ALA A 144 13.50 -19.59 -14.13
N LYS A 145 14.33 -19.88 -15.13
CA LYS A 145 14.52 -21.21 -15.74
C LYS A 145 14.52 -22.34 -14.70
#